data_AF-A0A537L239-F1
#
_entry.id   AF-A0A537L239-F1
#
_cell.length_a   1.000
_cell.length_b   1.000
_cell.length_c   1.000
_cell.angle_alpha   90.00
_cell.angle_beta   90.00
_cell.angle_gamma   90.00
#
_symmetry.space_group_name_H-M   'P 1'
#
loop_
_entity.id
_entity.type
_entity.pdbx_description
1 polymer ?
#
loop_
_entity_poly.entity_id
_entity_poly.type
_entity_poly.pdbx_seq_one_letter_code
_entity_poly.pdbx_strand_id
1 'polypeptide(L)'
;MAEFLRSIQDSDGPADAAEPEVRLAVYDSPLAAPRVVSLRGREFHEFVGDLAARTYNFGRERGGRIPYIVIREIIENLIHAYFQGAVISILDDGNTIRISDQGPGVPDKEKALQPGFTTATPQMRRLIKGVGSGLPVAREQLAFLGGAIAIDNNLARGTVVTLTVGAESPKASPQVLEHPSRPEPTPRQKKVLLLIAELGSAGPSAIAKELAVSQSTAYRELHLLARWRLVDSKGGGKRTLTEEGIAVLGEVFKP
;
A
#
# COMPACT_ATOMS: atom_id res chain seq x y z
N MET A 1 -10.89 26.95 -14.90
CA MET A 1 -9.99 26.21 -13.99
C MET A 1 -10.05 26.86 -12.62
N ALA A 2 -10.02 26.10 -11.53
CA ALA A 2 -10.03 26.68 -10.17
C ALA A 2 -8.83 27.61 -9.94
N GLU A 3 -9.01 28.66 -9.12
CA GLU A 3 -8.01 29.71 -8.92
C GLU A 3 -6.69 29.17 -8.34
N PHE A 4 -6.77 28.26 -7.37
CA PHE A 4 -5.58 27.62 -6.81
C PHE A 4 -4.87 26.70 -7.80
N LEU A 5 -5.55 26.12 -8.79
CA LEU A 5 -4.89 25.31 -9.82
C LEU A 5 -4.13 26.21 -10.81
N ARG A 6 -4.68 27.38 -11.14
CA ARG A 6 -3.99 28.40 -11.96
C ARG A 6 -2.75 28.94 -11.25
N SER A 7 -2.76 29.04 -9.92
CA SER A 7 -1.59 29.53 -9.19
C SER A 7 -0.46 28.49 -9.10
N ILE A 8 -0.77 27.20 -9.30
CA ILE A 8 0.22 26.11 -9.31
C ILE A 8 0.70 25.80 -10.74
N GLN A 9 -0.14 25.95 -11.77
CA GLN A 9 0.24 25.75 -13.18
C GLN A 9 0.80 27.05 -13.75
N ASP A 10 2.06 27.04 -14.20
CA ASP A 10 2.63 28.16 -14.96
C ASP A 10 1.67 28.49 -16.13
N SER A 11 1.25 29.74 -16.20
CA SER A 11 -0.05 30.20 -16.70
C SER A 11 -0.23 30.20 -18.22
N ASP A 12 -0.04 29.06 -18.90
CA ASP A 12 -0.23 28.89 -20.35
C ASP A 12 -1.23 27.77 -20.73
N GLY A 13 -1.98 27.24 -19.77
CA GLY A 13 -3.04 26.25 -20.03
C GLY A 13 -4.32 26.88 -20.61
N PRO A 14 -5.06 26.17 -21.49
CA PRO A 14 -6.29 26.69 -22.07
C PRO A 14 -7.29 27.10 -20.97
N ALA A 15 -7.93 28.26 -21.16
CA ALA A 15 -8.78 28.94 -20.18
C ALA A 15 -9.99 28.11 -19.67
N ASP A 16 -10.27 26.97 -20.30
CA ASP A 16 -11.47 26.16 -20.15
C ASP A 16 -11.26 24.83 -19.37
N ALA A 17 -10.20 24.72 -18.57
CA ALA A 17 -10.08 23.56 -17.68
C ALA A 17 -11.20 23.59 -16.62
N ALA A 18 -11.98 22.52 -16.50
CA ALA A 18 -13.07 22.40 -15.53
C ALA A 18 -12.58 22.58 -14.07
N GLU A 19 -13.48 22.94 -13.16
CA GLU A 19 -13.20 22.85 -11.72
C GLU A 19 -12.75 21.42 -11.37
N PRO A 20 -11.78 21.25 -10.45
CA PRO A 20 -11.36 19.93 -10.02
C PRO A 20 -12.56 19.19 -9.46
N GLU A 21 -12.80 17.99 -9.99
CA GLU A 21 -13.84 17.09 -9.52
C GLU A 21 -13.18 15.86 -8.90
N VAL A 22 -13.55 15.57 -7.66
CA VAL A 22 -13.18 14.32 -7.00
C VAL A 22 -14.45 13.50 -6.78
N ARG A 23 -14.40 12.22 -7.14
CA ARG A 23 -15.52 11.30 -6.93
C ARG A 23 -15.29 10.48 -5.67
N LEU A 24 -16.25 10.52 -4.76
CA LEU A 24 -16.27 9.68 -3.58
C LEU A 24 -17.22 8.50 -3.81
N ALA A 25 -16.66 7.30 -3.95
CA ALA A 25 -17.39 6.06 -4.11
C ALA A 25 -17.49 5.34 -2.75
N VAL A 26 -18.70 5.07 -2.31
CA VAL A 26 -18.97 4.44 -1.02
C VAL A 26 -19.58 3.06 -1.28
N TYR A 27 -18.88 2.02 -0.81
CA TYR A 27 -19.27 0.62 -1.00
C TYR A 27 -19.95 0.12 0.27
N ASP A 28 -21.25 -0.16 0.17
CA ASP A 28 -22.03 -0.76 1.26
C ASP A 28 -21.97 -2.30 1.25
N SER A 29 -21.66 -2.89 0.10
CA SER A 29 -21.48 -4.34 -0.09
C SER A 29 -20.61 -4.61 -1.31
N PRO A 30 -19.80 -5.69 -1.34
CA PRO A 30 -18.99 -6.06 -2.50
C PRO A 30 -19.82 -6.35 -3.77
N LEU A 31 -21.09 -6.69 -3.61
CA LEU A 31 -21.98 -7.09 -4.72
C LEU A 31 -22.92 -5.97 -5.18
N ALA A 32 -22.93 -4.82 -4.49
CA ALA A 32 -23.78 -3.69 -4.81
C ALA A 32 -22.99 -2.60 -5.57
N ALA A 33 -23.68 -1.87 -6.45
CA ALA A 33 -23.10 -0.69 -7.08
C ALA A 33 -22.78 0.36 -5.99
N PRO A 34 -21.59 0.99 -6.04
CA PRO A 34 -21.22 1.99 -5.04
C PRO A 34 -22.09 3.24 -5.21
N ARG A 35 -22.37 3.89 -4.08
CA ARG A 35 -22.93 5.25 -4.10
C ARG A 35 -21.81 6.22 -4.44
N VAL A 36 -21.98 7.00 -5.49
CA VAL A 36 -20.98 7.98 -5.93
C VAL A 36 -21.46 9.39 -5.63
N VAL A 37 -20.61 10.16 -4.96
CA VAL A 37 -20.80 11.59 -4.70
C VAL A 37 -19.68 12.36 -5.38
N SER A 38 -20.03 13.24 -6.32
CA SER A 38 -19.06 14.15 -6.96
C SER A 38 -18.95 15.43 -6.15
N LEU A 39 -17.70 15.85 -5.89
CA LEU A 39 -17.38 17.06 -5.15
C LEU A 39 -16.49 17.94 -6.01
N ARG A 40 -16.78 19.24 -6.01
CA ARG A 40 -16.04 20.27 -6.75
C ARG A 40 -15.72 21.42 -5.82
N GLY A 41 -14.59 22.07 -6.04
CA GLY A 41 -14.16 23.19 -5.21
C GLY A 41 -13.32 24.21 -5.98
N ARG A 42 -13.41 25.46 -5.54
CA ARG A 42 -12.70 26.61 -6.13
C ARG A 42 -11.55 27.13 -5.29
N GLU A 43 -11.63 26.93 -3.97
CA GLU A 43 -10.61 27.27 -2.99
C GLU A 43 -9.99 25.97 -2.46
N PHE A 44 -8.67 25.94 -2.30
CA PHE A 44 -7.93 24.72 -2.00
C PHE A 44 -8.25 24.17 -0.60
N HIS A 45 -8.19 25.01 0.42
CA HIS A 45 -8.34 24.56 1.81
C HIS A 45 -9.77 24.15 2.12
N GLU A 46 -10.76 24.89 1.61
CA GLU A 46 -12.18 24.52 1.69
C GLU A 46 -12.41 23.17 0.99
N PHE A 47 -11.89 23.00 -0.23
CA PHE A 47 -12.12 21.77 -0.99
C PHE A 47 -11.50 20.53 -0.35
N VAL A 48 -10.25 20.64 0.13
CA VAL A 48 -9.59 19.58 0.89
C VAL A 48 -10.34 19.28 2.18
N GLY A 49 -10.77 20.32 2.90
CA GLY A 49 -11.53 20.20 4.14
C GLY A 49 -12.84 19.44 3.93
N ASP A 50 -13.60 19.82 2.91
CA ASP A 50 -14.87 19.19 2.55
C ASP A 50 -14.70 17.73 2.12
N LEU A 51 -13.68 17.44 1.31
CA LEU A 51 -13.34 16.08 0.90
C LEU A 51 -12.98 15.21 2.10
N ALA A 52 -12.12 15.71 3.00
CA ALA A 52 -11.70 14.99 4.19
C ALA A 52 -12.87 14.77 5.15
N ALA A 53 -13.68 15.79 5.40
CA ALA A 53 -14.83 15.72 6.29
C ALA A 53 -15.87 14.72 5.78
N ARG A 54 -16.23 14.78 4.49
CA ARG A 54 -17.18 13.83 3.90
C ARG A 54 -16.64 12.41 3.91
N THR A 55 -15.39 12.21 3.51
CA THR A 55 -14.75 10.88 3.52
C THR A 55 -14.73 10.29 4.93
N TYR A 56 -14.35 11.10 5.93
CA TYR A 56 -14.35 10.69 7.33
C TYR A 56 -15.76 10.34 7.82
N ASN A 57 -16.76 11.19 7.57
CA ASN A 57 -18.13 10.95 8.03
C ASN A 57 -18.70 9.66 7.43
N PHE A 58 -18.59 9.47 6.11
CA PHE A 58 -19.08 8.25 5.48
C PHE A 58 -18.35 7.00 5.96
N GLY A 59 -17.05 7.09 6.26
CA GLY A 59 -16.28 6.00 6.86
C GLY A 59 -16.74 5.71 8.29
N ARG A 60 -16.89 6.74 9.12
CA ARG A 60 -17.29 6.62 10.54
C ARG A 60 -18.71 6.11 10.73
N GLU A 61 -19.65 6.56 9.91
CA GLU A 61 -21.04 6.08 9.90
C GLU A 61 -21.14 4.56 9.68
N ARG A 62 -20.12 3.96 9.05
CA ARG A 62 -20.03 2.52 8.79
C ARG A 62 -19.20 1.76 9.83
N GLY A 63 -18.62 2.44 10.81
CA GLY A 63 -17.76 1.83 11.83
C GLY A 63 -16.26 1.96 11.54
N GLY A 64 -15.87 2.72 10.52
CA GLY A 64 -14.48 2.96 10.16
C GLY A 64 -13.68 3.59 11.30
N ARG A 65 -12.40 3.24 11.40
CA ARG A 65 -11.50 3.69 12.49
C ARG A 65 -10.34 4.55 12.01
N ILE A 66 -10.23 4.81 10.71
CA ILE A 66 -9.16 5.63 10.15
C ILE A 66 -9.31 7.08 10.68
N PRO A 67 -8.28 7.65 11.33
CA PRO A 67 -8.36 9.00 11.88
C PRO A 67 -8.54 10.07 10.81
N TYR A 68 -9.29 11.14 11.14
CA TYR A 68 -9.51 12.28 10.25
C TYR A 68 -8.20 12.89 9.73
N ILE A 69 -7.20 13.02 10.60
CA ILE A 69 -5.91 13.60 10.22
C ILE A 69 -5.21 12.75 9.15
N VAL A 70 -5.25 11.43 9.26
CA VAL A 70 -4.69 10.52 8.23
C VAL A 70 -5.38 10.76 6.89
N ILE A 71 -6.72 10.81 6.88
CA ILE A 71 -7.51 11.05 5.65
C ILE A 71 -7.13 12.39 5.02
N ARG A 72 -7.05 13.44 5.84
CA ARG A 72 -6.72 14.79 5.40
C ARG A 72 -5.32 14.85 4.77
N GLU A 73 -4.31 14.27 5.42
CA GLU A 73 -2.93 14.27 4.89
C GLU A 73 -2.85 13.62 3.50
N ILE A 74 -3.59 12.53 3.27
CA ILE A 74 -3.60 11.85 1.96
C ILE A 74 -4.38 12.64 0.91
N ILE A 75 -5.48 13.29 1.30
CA ILE A 75 -6.24 14.15 0.39
C ILE A 75 -5.45 15.40 0.01
N GLU A 76 -4.69 16.01 0.94
CA GLU A 76 -3.80 17.13 0.65
C GLU A 76 -2.75 16.75 -0.42
N ASN A 77 -2.26 15.50 -0.43
CA ASN A 77 -1.32 15.01 -1.43
C ASN A 77 -1.89 14.95 -2.86
N LEU A 78 -3.22 15.02 -3.05
CA LEU A 78 -3.83 15.08 -4.38
C LEU A 78 -3.45 16.35 -5.16
N ILE A 79 -2.91 17.38 -4.47
CA ILE A 79 -2.37 18.57 -5.12
C ILE A 79 -1.27 18.23 -6.14
N HIS A 80 -0.47 17.18 -5.90
CA HIS A 80 0.57 16.72 -6.82
C HIS A 80 0.01 16.23 -8.15
N ALA A 81 -1.23 15.73 -8.13
CA ALA A 81 -1.97 15.29 -9.30
C ALA A 81 -2.90 16.38 -9.85
N TYR A 82 -2.92 17.59 -9.26
CA TYR A 82 -3.92 18.62 -9.55
C TYR A 82 -5.36 18.11 -9.43
N PHE A 83 -5.59 17.14 -8.54
CA PHE A 83 -6.85 16.40 -8.39
C PHE A 83 -7.35 15.69 -9.68
N GLN A 84 -6.50 15.53 -10.70
CA GLN A 84 -6.89 14.95 -11.99
C GLN A 84 -7.32 13.50 -11.82
N GLY A 85 -8.55 13.20 -12.25
CA GLY A 85 -9.12 11.85 -12.22
C GLY A 85 -9.19 11.24 -10.83
N ALA A 86 -9.21 12.08 -9.79
CA ALA A 86 -9.13 11.60 -8.42
C ALA A 86 -10.43 10.91 -7.97
N VAL A 87 -10.28 9.70 -7.42
CA VAL A 87 -11.38 8.90 -6.88
C VAL A 87 -11.00 8.43 -5.49
N ILE A 88 -11.86 8.69 -4.52
CA ILE A 88 -11.76 8.19 -3.15
C ILE A 88 -12.80 7.08 -3.00
N SER A 89 -12.38 5.89 -2.60
CA SER A 89 -13.24 4.74 -2.35
C SER A 89 -13.24 4.39 -0.87
N ILE A 90 -14.42 4.22 -0.28
CA ILE A 90 -14.62 3.75 1.09
C ILE A 90 -15.11 2.32 1.03
N LEU A 91 -14.35 1.41 1.63
CA LEU A 91 -14.57 -0.05 1.64
C LEU A 91 -14.47 -0.60 3.07
N ASP A 92 -14.78 -1.89 3.23
CA ASP A 92 -14.60 -2.65 4.47
C ASP A 92 -15.20 -1.95 5.70
N ASP A 93 -16.45 -1.51 5.58
CA ASP A 93 -17.18 -0.80 6.63
C ASP A 93 -16.46 0.49 7.09
N GLY A 94 -15.76 1.15 6.17
CA GLY A 94 -14.99 2.36 6.42
C GLY A 94 -13.61 2.11 7.01
N ASN A 95 -13.18 0.85 7.15
CA ASN A 95 -11.84 0.49 7.61
C ASN A 95 -10.81 0.41 6.49
N THR A 96 -11.24 0.52 5.22
CA THR A 96 -10.34 0.72 4.09
C THR A 96 -10.74 1.96 3.30
N ILE A 97 -9.81 2.88 3.11
CA ILE A 97 -9.98 4.05 2.25
C ILE A 97 -8.91 4.02 1.16
N ARG A 98 -9.34 3.95 -0.09
CA ARG A 98 -8.46 3.92 -1.26
C ARG A 98 -8.60 5.21 -2.06
N ILE A 99 -7.53 5.97 -2.18
CA ILE A 99 -7.45 7.21 -2.93
C ILE A 99 -6.64 6.93 -4.19
N SER A 100 -7.19 7.23 -5.36
CA SER A 100 -6.50 7.09 -6.64
C SER A 100 -6.50 8.41 -7.40
N ASP A 101 -5.45 8.65 -8.19
CA ASP A 101 -5.31 9.84 -9.03
C ASP A 101 -4.69 9.48 -10.39
N GLN A 102 -4.66 10.46 -11.30
CA GLN A 102 -4.05 10.38 -12.64
C GLN A 102 -2.85 11.34 -12.78
N GLY A 103 -2.18 11.63 -11.68
CA GLY A 103 -1.03 12.53 -11.60
C GLY A 103 0.29 11.91 -12.08
N PRO A 104 1.44 12.49 -11.66
CA PRO A 104 2.76 12.02 -12.07
C PRO A 104 3.18 10.68 -11.43
N GLY A 105 2.44 10.20 -10.42
CA GLY A 105 2.82 9.02 -9.65
C GLY A 105 3.87 9.33 -8.56
N VAL A 106 4.25 8.30 -7.80
CA VAL A 106 5.31 8.36 -6.79
C VAL A 106 6.50 7.52 -7.25
N PRO A 107 7.62 8.14 -7.67
CA PRO A 107 8.73 7.42 -8.29
C PRO A 107 9.48 6.51 -7.29
N ASP A 108 9.65 6.98 -6.05
CA ASP A 108 10.26 6.21 -4.97
C ASP A 108 9.33 6.23 -3.76
N LYS A 109 8.61 5.12 -3.59
CA LYS A 109 7.60 4.94 -2.54
C LYS A 109 8.23 4.86 -1.15
N GLU A 110 9.42 4.28 -1.03
CA GLU A 110 10.12 4.19 0.25
C GLU A 110 10.59 5.56 0.69
N LYS A 111 11.14 6.35 -0.23
CA LYS A 111 11.56 7.72 0.02
C LYS A 111 10.38 8.65 0.31
N ALA A 112 9.23 8.45 -0.33
CA ALA A 112 7.99 9.18 -0.04
C ALA A 112 7.49 8.99 1.41
N LEU A 113 7.88 7.89 2.06
CA LEU A 113 7.55 7.60 3.46
C LEU A 113 8.64 8.08 4.45
N GLN A 114 9.69 8.77 3.99
CA GLN A 114 10.74 9.32 4.85
C GLN A 114 10.35 10.73 5.33
N PRO A 115 10.54 11.03 6.63
CA PRO A 115 10.28 12.36 7.17
C PRO A 115 11.06 13.46 6.43
N GLY A 116 10.37 14.53 6.05
CA GLY A 116 10.98 15.71 5.42
C GLY A 116 11.23 15.56 3.92
N PHE A 117 10.90 14.41 3.31
CA PHE A 117 10.93 14.28 1.86
C PHE A 117 9.67 14.85 1.24
N THR A 118 9.83 15.76 0.28
CA THR A 118 8.72 16.36 -0.45
C THR A 118 9.08 16.62 -1.91
N THR A 119 8.12 16.34 -2.80
CA THR A 119 8.18 16.71 -4.22
C THR A 119 7.41 18.00 -4.50
N ALA A 120 6.91 18.69 -3.46
CA ALA A 120 6.10 19.89 -3.62
C ALA A 120 6.93 21.07 -4.15
N THR A 121 6.44 21.70 -5.20
CA THR A 121 6.99 22.96 -5.73
C THR A 121 6.79 24.11 -4.73
N PRO A 122 7.53 25.22 -4.86
CA PRO A 122 7.32 26.39 -4.01
C PRO A 122 5.87 26.91 -4.01
N GLN A 123 5.18 26.84 -5.14
CA GLN A 123 3.76 27.21 -5.27
C GLN A 123 2.87 26.26 -4.46
N MET A 124 3.07 24.93 -4.58
CA MET A 124 2.32 23.94 -3.81
C MET A 124 2.52 24.12 -2.30
N ARG A 125 3.76 24.41 -1.85
CA ARG A 125 4.09 24.63 -0.43
C ARG A 125 3.42 25.86 0.19
N ARG A 126 2.88 26.79 -0.61
CA ARG A 126 2.07 27.91 -0.10
C ARG A 126 0.66 27.47 0.28
N LEU A 127 0.20 26.35 -0.28
CA LEU A 127 -1.15 25.81 -0.09
C LEU A 127 -1.17 24.63 0.88
N ILE A 128 -0.12 23.79 0.91
CA ILE A 128 -0.02 22.69 1.85
C ILE A 128 0.77 23.11 3.10
N LYS A 129 0.37 22.62 4.27
CA LYS A 129 0.97 23.02 5.56
C LYS A 129 2.33 22.38 5.86
N GLY A 130 2.78 21.42 5.04
CA GLY A 130 3.83 20.47 5.41
C GLY A 130 5.16 20.59 4.64
N VAL A 131 6.22 20.10 5.29
CA VAL A 131 7.56 19.87 4.71
C VAL A 131 7.74 18.44 4.17
N GLY A 132 6.64 17.70 3.92
CA GLY A 132 6.69 16.27 3.58
C GLY A 132 6.49 15.34 4.78
N SER A 133 5.66 15.74 5.75
CA SER A 133 5.35 14.93 6.95
C SER A 133 4.10 14.05 6.80
N GLY A 134 3.22 14.32 5.84
CA GLY A 134 1.88 13.72 5.80
C GLY A 134 1.87 12.20 5.67
N LEU A 135 2.62 11.65 4.71
CA LEU A 135 2.74 10.20 4.52
C LEU A 135 3.42 9.49 5.71
N PRO A 136 4.56 9.97 6.25
CA PRO A 136 5.14 9.44 7.48
C PRO A 136 4.17 9.43 8.68
N VAL A 137 3.45 10.54 8.91
CA VAL A 137 2.49 10.67 10.02
C VAL A 137 1.31 9.72 9.83
N ALA A 138 0.78 9.63 8.60
CA ALA A 138 -0.29 8.69 8.25
C ALA A 138 0.14 7.24 8.53
N ARG A 139 1.35 6.86 8.12
CA ARG A 139 1.90 5.52 8.38
C ARG A 139 2.00 5.21 9.86
N GLU A 140 2.55 6.13 10.65
CA GLU A 140 2.76 5.94 12.10
C GLU A 140 1.42 5.79 12.84
N GLN A 141 0.44 6.65 12.54
CA GLN A 141 -0.87 6.58 13.17
C GLN A 141 -1.65 5.33 12.78
N LEU A 142 -1.58 4.92 11.50
CA LEU A 142 -2.21 3.68 11.07
C LEU A 142 -1.54 2.47 11.72
N ALA A 143 -0.21 2.44 11.81
CA ALA A 143 0.52 1.36 12.48
C ALA A 143 0.11 1.22 13.96
N PHE A 144 -0.09 2.33 14.66
CA PHE A 144 -0.58 2.33 16.05
C PHE A 144 -1.97 1.68 16.18
N LEU A 145 -2.82 1.80 15.15
CA LEU A 145 -4.15 1.20 15.10
C LEU A 145 -4.16 -0.24 14.55
N GLY A 146 -2.99 -0.87 14.38
CA GLY A 146 -2.87 -2.19 13.74
C GLY A 146 -3.27 -2.16 12.25
N GLY A 147 -3.06 -1.01 11.62
CA GLY A 147 -3.34 -0.75 10.21
C GLY A 147 -2.08 -0.62 9.36
N ALA A 148 -2.29 -0.31 8.08
CA ALA A 148 -1.21 -0.11 7.11
C ALA A 148 -1.58 0.94 6.07
N ILE A 149 -0.54 1.50 5.43
CA ILE A 149 -0.64 2.32 4.22
C ILE A 149 0.11 1.60 3.10
N ALA A 150 -0.54 1.45 1.94
CA ALA A 150 0.07 0.97 0.71
C ALA A 150 0.04 2.09 -0.34
N ILE A 151 1.11 2.19 -1.12
CA ILE A 151 1.24 3.16 -2.23
C ILE A 151 1.57 2.37 -3.48
N ASP A 152 0.72 2.47 -4.49
CA ASP A 152 0.81 1.75 -5.76
C ASP A 152 0.74 2.69 -6.95
N ASN A 153 1.24 2.21 -8.08
CA ASN A 153 1.09 2.93 -9.34
C ASN A 153 -0.32 2.67 -9.85
N ASN A 154 -0.99 3.71 -10.34
CA ASN A 154 -2.23 3.54 -11.06
C ASN A 154 -1.95 3.04 -12.49
N LEU A 155 -2.81 2.18 -13.04
CA LEU A 155 -2.53 1.33 -14.22
C LEU A 155 -1.97 2.09 -15.44
N ALA A 156 -2.46 3.32 -15.69
CA ALA A 156 -1.98 4.15 -16.79
C ALA A 156 -0.93 5.17 -16.31
N ARG A 157 -1.29 5.97 -15.31
CA ARG A 157 -0.47 7.01 -14.67
C ARG A 157 -1.10 7.42 -13.34
N GLY A 158 -0.30 7.95 -12.42
CA GLY A 158 -0.75 8.43 -11.13
C GLY A 158 -0.52 7.44 -9.99
N THR A 159 -1.13 7.72 -8.85
CA THR A 159 -0.90 6.98 -7.60
C THR A 159 -2.19 6.37 -7.09
N VAL A 160 -2.08 5.23 -6.40
CA VAL A 160 -3.13 4.66 -5.57
C VAL A 160 -2.60 4.54 -4.16
N VAL A 161 -3.20 5.26 -3.22
CA VAL A 161 -2.90 5.18 -1.79
C VAL A 161 -4.04 4.43 -1.10
N THR A 162 -3.73 3.31 -0.46
CA THR A 162 -4.70 2.51 0.30
C THR A 162 -4.38 2.58 1.78
N LEU A 163 -5.34 3.05 2.58
CA LEU A 163 -5.29 3.10 4.03
C LEU A 163 -6.17 1.99 4.58
N THR A 164 -5.69 1.23 5.55
CA THR A 164 -6.43 0.10 6.15
C THR A 164 -6.23 0.08 7.65
N VAL A 165 -7.30 -0.17 8.43
CA VAL A 165 -7.23 -0.34 9.90
C VAL A 165 -7.90 -1.64 10.33
N GLY A 166 -7.14 -2.48 11.03
CA GLY A 166 -7.65 -3.72 11.62
C GLY A 166 -8.30 -4.67 10.62
N ALA A 167 -7.84 -4.64 9.37
CA ALA A 167 -7.80 -5.87 8.62
C ALA A 167 -6.88 -6.82 9.40
N GLU A 168 -7.30 -8.07 9.59
CA GLU A 168 -6.29 -9.13 9.54
C GLU A 168 -5.40 -8.78 8.34
N SER A 169 -4.09 -8.64 8.56
CA SER A 169 -3.09 -8.42 7.52
C SER A 169 -3.59 -9.05 6.24
N PRO A 170 -3.69 -8.34 5.11
CA PRO A 170 -4.18 -8.96 3.89
C PRO A 170 -3.30 -10.20 3.66
N LYS A 171 -3.82 -11.38 4.01
CA LYS A 171 -3.59 -12.60 3.26
C LYS A 171 -4.02 -12.15 1.90
N ALA A 172 -3.01 -11.81 1.09
CA ALA A 172 -3.17 -11.37 -0.27
C ALA A 172 -4.20 -12.31 -0.90
N SER A 173 -5.45 -11.86 -0.99
CA SER A 173 -6.41 -12.55 -1.83
C SER A 173 -5.79 -12.50 -3.21
N PRO A 174 -5.66 -13.66 -3.87
CA PRO A 174 -4.73 -13.87 -4.94
C PRO A 174 -5.02 -12.88 -6.05
N GLN A 175 -4.23 -11.81 -6.09
CA GLN A 175 -4.06 -11.10 -7.34
C GLN A 175 -3.55 -12.18 -8.28
N VAL A 176 -4.31 -12.40 -9.35
CA VAL A 176 -3.81 -12.98 -10.59
C VAL A 176 -2.75 -12.00 -11.09
N LEU A 177 -1.61 -11.99 -10.40
CA LEU A 177 -0.36 -11.45 -10.89
C LEU A 177 0.11 -12.50 -11.87
N GLU A 178 0.04 -12.15 -13.14
CA GLU A 178 0.91 -12.72 -14.15
C GLU A 178 2.29 -12.91 -13.50
N HIS A 179 2.71 -14.17 -13.36
CA HIS A 179 3.94 -14.55 -12.68
C HIS A 179 5.10 -13.70 -13.21
N PRO A 180 5.72 -12.79 -12.43
CA PRO A 180 7.13 -12.54 -12.65
C PRO A 180 7.79 -13.84 -12.19
N SER A 181 8.27 -14.62 -13.15
CA SER A 181 8.92 -15.92 -12.95
C SER A 181 9.73 -15.95 -11.66
N ARG A 182 9.19 -16.64 -10.65
CA ARG A 182 9.87 -16.90 -9.40
C ARG A 182 11.16 -17.66 -9.72
N PRO A 183 12.33 -17.24 -9.22
CA PRO A 183 13.55 -18.01 -9.42
C PRO A 183 13.36 -19.41 -8.82
N GLU A 184 13.61 -20.46 -9.60
CA GLU A 184 13.57 -21.83 -9.10
C GLU A 184 14.51 -21.96 -7.90
N PRO A 185 14.06 -22.60 -6.79
CA PRO A 185 14.94 -22.86 -5.66
C PRO A 185 16.15 -23.67 -6.11
N THR A 186 17.33 -23.20 -5.72
CA THR A 186 18.58 -23.94 -5.98
C THR A 186 18.54 -25.34 -5.34
N PRO A 187 19.38 -26.29 -5.77
CA PRO A 187 19.44 -27.62 -5.15
C PRO A 187 19.66 -27.58 -3.63
N ARG A 188 20.40 -26.59 -3.12
CA ARG A 188 20.59 -26.40 -1.68
C ARG A 188 19.32 -25.95 -0.98
N GLN A 189 18.59 -25.01 -1.58
CA GLN A 189 17.30 -24.54 -1.06
C GLN A 189 16.25 -25.65 -1.07
N LYS A 190 16.22 -26.49 -2.10
CA LYS A 190 15.38 -27.70 -2.14
C LYS A 190 15.69 -28.65 -0.97
N LYS A 191 16.98 -28.87 -0.66
CA LYS A 191 17.39 -29.67 0.53
C LYS A 191 16.96 -29.04 1.85
N VAL A 192 17.04 -27.71 1.99
CA VAL A 192 16.55 -27.00 3.18
C VAL A 192 15.04 -27.21 3.35
N LEU A 193 14.25 -27.07 2.28
CA LEU A 193 12.80 -27.29 2.32
C LEU A 193 12.46 -28.73 2.69
N LEU A 194 13.16 -29.71 2.10
CA LEU A 194 12.97 -31.13 2.40
C LEU A 194 13.24 -31.44 3.87
N LEU A 195 14.31 -30.88 4.43
CA LEU A 195 14.67 -31.06 5.84
C LEU A 195 13.61 -30.46 6.77
N ILE A 196 13.04 -29.30 6.42
CA ILE A 196 11.94 -28.69 7.19
C ILE A 196 10.67 -29.54 7.08
N ALA A 197 10.41 -30.16 5.92
CA ALA A 197 9.30 -31.09 5.74
C ALA A 197 9.42 -32.30 6.68
N GLU A 198 10.61 -32.91 6.73
CA GLU A 198 10.90 -34.09 7.54
C GLU A 198 10.85 -33.80 9.05
N LEU A 199 11.43 -32.68 9.49
CA LEU A 199 11.51 -32.30 10.90
C LEU A 199 10.28 -31.55 11.42
N GLY A 200 9.35 -31.17 10.53
CA GLY A 200 8.20 -30.30 10.80
C GLY A 200 8.57 -28.85 11.14
N SER A 201 9.77 -28.58 11.67
CA SER A 201 10.35 -27.24 11.82
C SER A 201 11.87 -27.32 11.96
N ALA A 202 12.61 -26.36 11.39
CA ALA A 202 14.07 -26.28 11.55
C ALA A 202 14.56 -24.84 11.70
N GLY A 203 15.63 -24.65 12.47
CA GLY A 203 16.33 -23.37 12.60
C GLY A 203 17.72 -23.40 11.94
N PRO A 204 18.44 -22.26 11.88
CA PRO A 204 19.74 -22.16 11.23
C PRO A 204 20.76 -23.20 11.72
N SER A 205 20.79 -23.50 13.03
CA SER A 205 21.72 -24.47 13.60
C SER A 205 21.45 -25.91 13.16
N ALA A 206 20.18 -26.31 13.04
CA ALA A 206 19.81 -27.64 12.56
C ALA A 206 20.16 -27.79 11.07
N ILE A 207 19.85 -26.78 10.26
CA ILE A 207 20.16 -26.77 8.82
C ILE A 207 21.67 -26.76 8.59
N ALA A 208 22.43 -25.96 9.35
CA ALA A 208 23.88 -25.92 9.27
C ALA A 208 24.51 -27.29 9.53
N LYS A 209 24.01 -27.99 10.55
CA LYS A 209 24.46 -29.33 10.92
C LYS A 209 24.16 -30.36 9.83
N GLU A 210 22.90 -30.47 9.41
CA GLU A 210 22.47 -31.53 8.49
C GLU A 210 22.95 -31.32 7.05
N LEU A 211 23.07 -30.06 6.60
CA LEU A 211 23.56 -29.75 5.25
C LEU A 211 25.07 -29.47 5.20
N ALA A 212 25.78 -29.63 6.32
CA ALA A 212 27.21 -29.34 6.47
C ALA A 212 27.62 -27.95 5.92
N VAL A 213 26.83 -26.92 6.25
CA VAL A 213 27.09 -25.51 5.85
C VAL A 213 27.29 -24.64 7.09
N SER A 214 27.89 -23.44 6.92
CA SER A 214 28.00 -22.50 8.03
C SER A 214 26.63 -22.04 8.53
N GLN A 215 26.53 -21.69 9.82
CA GLN A 215 25.29 -21.12 10.39
C GLN A 215 24.85 -19.84 9.67
N SER A 216 25.80 -19.01 9.23
CA SER A 216 25.52 -17.81 8.43
C SER A 216 24.90 -18.15 7.06
N THR A 217 25.37 -19.23 6.42
CA THR A 217 24.81 -19.72 5.16
C THR A 217 23.39 -20.25 5.39
N ALA A 218 23.19 -21.09 6.41
CA ALA A 218 21.88 -21.62 6.77
C ALA A 218 20.86 -20.51 7.11
N TYR A 219 21.30 -19.48 7.84
CA TYR A 219 20.48 -18.31 8.14
C TYR A 219 20.06 -17.58 6.86
N ARG A 220 21.01 -17.35 5.94
CA ARG A 220 20.73 -16.68 4.66
C ARG A 220 19.75 -17.47 3.80
N GLU A 221 19.89 -18.80 3.72
CA GLU A 221 18.94 -19.64 2.97
C GLU A 221 17.54 -19.57 3.58
N LEU A 222 17.40 -19.72 4.90
CA LEU A 222 16.11 -19.57 5.58
C LEU A 222 15.48 -18.19 5.36
N HIS A 223 16.30 -17.14 5.37
CA HIS A 223 15.85 -15.78 5.13
C HIS A 223 15.36 -15.58 3.68
N LEU A 224 16.08 -16.14 2.69
CA LEU A 224 15.66 -16.09 1.28
C LEU A 224 14.37 -16.88 1.05
N LEU A 225 14.27 -18.10 1.62
CA LEU A 225 13.07 -18.92 1.51
C LEU A 225 11.85 -18.28 2.20
N ALA A 226 12.06 -17.54 3.29
CA ALA A 226 11.01 -16.76 3.93
C ALA A 226 10.56 -15.58 3.07
N ARG A 227 11.50 -14.88 2.41
CA ARG A 227 11.17 -13.81 1.44
C ARG A 227 10.35 -14.33 0.26
N TRP A 228 10.56 -15.58 -0.15
CA TRP A 228 9.79 -16.25 -1.19
C TRP A 228 8.53 -16.95 -0.67
N ARG A 229 8.17 -16.74 0.60
CA ARG A 229 6.99 -17.33 1.25
C ARG A 229 6.95 -18.85 1.17
N LEU A 230 8.10 -19.53 1.24
CA LEU A 230 8.15 -21.01 1.32
C LEU A 230 8.27 -21.54 2.73
N VAL A 231 8.74 -20.68 3.62
CA VAL A 231 8.87 -21.00 5.02
C VAL A 231 8.38 -19.83 5.85
N ASP A 232 7.76 -20.12 6.98
CA ASP A 232 7.26 -19.12 7.92
C ASP A 232 7.85 -19.32 9.32
N SER A 233 7.86 -18.28 10.14
CA SER A 233 8.43 -18.28 11.48
C SER A 233 7.50 -18.95 12.49
N LYS A 234 8.04 -19.92 13.25
CA LYS A 234 7.34 -20.58 14.37
C LYS A 234 7.84 -20.13 15.75
N GLY A 235 8.58 -19.02 15.80
CA GLY A 235 9.25 -18.53 17.01
C GLY A 235 10.59 -19.23 17.28
N GLY A 236 11.43 -18.60 18.11
CA GLY A 236 12.75 -19.16 18.51
C GLY A 236 13.74 -19.35 17.35
N GLY A 237 13.61 -18.59 16.26
CA GLY A 237 14.46 -18.70 15.07
C GLY A 237 14.18 -19.93 14.18
N LYS A 238 13.17 -20.74 14.51
CA LYS A 238 12.75 -21.88 13.70
C LYS A 238 11.81 -21.46 12.58
N ARG A 239 11.76 -22.28 11.54
CA ARG A 239 10.92 -22.11 10.36
C ARG A 239 10.14 -23.38 10.04
N THR A 240 8.93 -23.23 9.53
CA THR A 240 8.06 -24.32 9.03
C THR A 240 7.70 -24.07 7.58
N LEU A 241 7.35 -25.11 6.82
CA LEU A 241 6.89 -24.92 5.44
C LEU A 241 5.53 -24.20 5.40
N THR A 242 5.37 -23.37 4.39
CA THR A 242 4.06 -22.83 3.97
C THR A 242 3.41 -23.76 2.94
N GLU A 243 2.17 -23.47 2.53
CA GLU A 243 1.49 -24.18 1.44
C GLU A 243 2.30 -24.10 0.13
N GLU A 244 2.90 -22.94 -0.18
CA GLU A 244 3.76 -22.75 -1.35
C GLU A 244 5.08 -23.52 -1.23
N GLY A 245 5.62 -23.65 -0.02
CA GLY A 245 6.80 -24.47 0.26
C GLY A 245 6.55 -25.94 0.00
N ILE A 246 5.37 -26.43 0.38
CA ILE A 246 4.92 -27.81 0.13
C ILE A 246 4.70 -28.04 -1.37
N ALA A 247 4.05 -27.10 -2.07
CA ALA A 247 3.79 -27.22 -3.51
C ALA A 247 5.10 -27.36 -4.32
N VAL A 248 6.14 -26.59 -3.96
CA VAL A 248 7.47 -26.68 -4.59
C VAL A 248 8.12 -28.04 -4.40
N LEU A 249 7.96 -28.65 -3.22
CA LEU A 249 8.43 -30.02 -3.02
C LEU A 249 7.63 -31.01 -3.86
N GLY A 250 6.31 -30.81 -3.99
CA GLY A 250 5.45 -31.64 -4.84
C GLY A 250 5.88 -31.68 -6.32
N GLU A 251 6.41 -30.58 -6.86
CA GLU A 251 6.97 -30.56 -8.22
C GLU A 251 8.31 -31.31 -8.35
N VAL A 252 9.09 -31.38 -7.27
CA VAL A 252 10.36 -32.13 -7.23
C VAL A 252 10.14 -33.65 -7.18
N PHE A 253 8.95 -34.10 -6.77
CA PHE A 253 8.56 -35.52 -6.66
C PHE A 253 7.58 -36.00 -7.73
N LYS A 254 7.32 -35.21 -8.79
CA LYS A 254 6.59 -35.74 -9.96
C LYS A 254 7.45 -36.83 -10.63
N PRO A 255 6.90 -38.05 -10.85
CA PRO A 255 7.63 -39.15 -11.49
C PRO A 255 8.00 -38.86 -12.94
#